data_AF-R9MJF4-F1
#
_entry.id   AF-R9MJF4-F1
#
_cell.length_a   1.000
_cell.length_b   1.000
_cell.length_c   1.000
_cell.angle_alpha   90.00
_cell.angle_beta   90.00
_cell.angle_gamma   90.00
#
_symmetry.space_group_name_H-M   'P 1'
#
loop_
_entity.id
_entity.type
_entity.pdbx_description
1 polymer ?
#
loop_
_entity_poly.entity_id
_entity_poly.type
_entity_poly.pdbx_seq_one_letter_code
_entity_poly.pdbx_strand_id
1 'polypeptide(L)'
;MKKMKKRFLAISICFAVLFGSLTPVQVADAAPKTASITVRYKGKNVTFMTYRNLNKSYSKIKITPISKKYATIKKKWGKAKKMTTPLNFPNAWNTGKSYIGFTTYKNGKLSAIGIDIWDKNASVCGVKVGMSKKQALQKLRKQFGKKLVTTEKNLIAVNVPPAEPFYVSIKSGKVESLYYMCTGL
;
A
#
# COMPACT_ATOMS: atom_id res chain seq x y z
N MET A 1 27.49 -56.38 -25.64
CA MET A 1 27.60 -55.88 -24.24
C MET A 1 27.29 -54.37 -24.01
N LYS A 2 26.90 -53.56 -25.01
CA LYS A 2 26.64 -52.11 -24.81
C LYS A 2 25.22 -51.75 -24.31
N LYS A 3 24.23 -52.66 -24.41
CA LYS A 3 22.84 -52.38 -24.00
C LYS A 3 22.53 -52.62 -22.52
N MET A 4 23.35 -53.38 -21.79
CA MET A 4 23.11 -53.69 -20.37
C MET A 4 23.56 -52.57 -19.40
N LYS A 5 24.51 -51.71 -19.78
CA LYS A 5 25.01 -50.63 -18.91
C LYS A 5 24.05 -49.46 -18.72
N LYS A 6 23.09 -49.25 -19.66
CA LYS A 6 22.15 -48.12 -19.61
C LYS A 6 20.97 -48.35 -18.66
N ARG A 7 20.65 -49.60 -18.32
CA ARG A 7 19.51 -49.93 -17.44
C ARG A 7 19.84 -49.71 -15.95
N PHE A 8 21.09 -49.89 -15.54
CA PHE A 8 21.50 -49.65 -14.15
C PHE A 8 21.60 -48.16 -13.78
N LEU A 9 21.94 -47.29 -14.73
CA LEU A 9 22.01 -45.84 -14.49
C LEU A 9 20.62 -45.22 -14.23
N ALA A 10 19.59 -45.71 -14.94
CA ALA A 10 18.22 -45.21 -14.79
C ALA A 10 17.59 -45.56 -13.43
N ILE A 11 17.94 -46.74 -12.87
CA ILE A 11 17.43 -47.19 -11.56
C ILE A 11 18.06 -46.37 -10.42
N SER A 12 19.32 -45.96 -10.55
CA SER A 12 20.01 -45.09 -9.58
C SER A 12 19.40 -43.69 -9.48
N ILE A 13 18.88 -43.13 -10.59
CA ILE A 13 18.27 -41.80 -10.59
C ILE A 13 16.91 -41.80 -9.88
N CYS A 14 16.10 -42.85 -10.03
CA CYS A 14 14.81 -42.95 -9.34
C CYS A 14 14.96 -43.05 -7.81
N PHE A 15 16.02 -43.70 -7.32
CA PHE A 15 16.30 -43.76 -5.88
C PHE A 15 16.75 -42.41 -5.29
N ALA A 16 17.49 -41.58 -6.06
CA ALA A 16 17.89 -40.24 -5.60
C ALA A 16 16.70 -39.26 -5.45
N VAL A 17 15.63 -39.44 -6.24
CA VAL A 17 14.41 -38.61 -6.13
C VAL A 17 13.61 -38.96 -4.87
N LEU A 18 13.62 -40.21 -4.43
CA LEU A 18 12.89 -40.67 -3.23
C LEU A 18 13.52 -40.21 -1.90
N PHE A 19 14.85 -40.02 -1.85
CA PHE A 19 15.51 -39.49 -0.65
C PHE A 19 15.52 -37.95 -0.57
N GLY A 20 15.28 -37.24 -1.68
CA GLY A 20 15.08 -35.79 -1.68
C GLY A 20 13.74 -35.36 -1.05
N SER A 21 12.72 -36.22 -1.07
CA SER A 21 11.39 -35.94 -0.52
C SER A 21 11.25 -36.10 1.00
N LEU A 22 12.29 -36.59 1.70
CA LEU A 22 12.29 -36.78 3.15
C LEU A 22 12.95 -35.63 3.92
N THR A 23 13.48 -34.62 3.23
CA THR A 23 13.84 -33.38 3.93
C THR A 23 12.55 -32.67 4.31
N PRO A 24 12.29 -32.40 5.60
CA PRO A 24 11.18 -31.54 5.96
C PRO A 24 11.40 -30.24 5.21
N VAL A 25 10.48 -29.92 4.29
CA VAL A 25 10.45 -28.64 3.61
C VAL A 25 10.43 -27.62 4.73
N GLN A 26 11.58 -27.02 5.03
CA GLN A 26 11.65 -25.91 5.95
C GLN A 26 10.66 -24.91 5.38
N VAL A 27 9.57 -24.69 6.11
CA VAL A 27 8.55 -23.74 5.72
C VAL A 27 9.26 -22.40 5.75
N ALA A 28 9.81 -22.01 4.59
CA ALA A 28 10.57 -20.79 4.46
C ALA A 28 9.64 -19.68 4.92
N ASP A 29 10.02 -19.03 6.00
CA ASP A 29 9.17 -18.06 6.68
C ASP A 29 8.77 -17.00 5.64
N ALA A 30 7.48 -16.93 5.31
CA ALA A 30 7.02 -16.21 4.14
C ALA A 30 7.51 -14.75 4.23
N ALA A 31 8.19 -14.28 3.17
CA ALA A 31 8.82 -12.97 3.16
C ALA A 31 7.87 -11.87 3.67
N PRO A 32 8.33 -10.93 4.50
CA PRO A 32 7.47 -9.93 5.10
C PRO A 32 6.66 -9.17 4.07
N LYS A 33 5.32 -9.20 4.19
CA LYS A 33 4.46 -8.44 3.29
C LYS A 33 4.60 -6.95 3.61
N THR A 34 4.84 -6.15 2.57
CA THR A 34 4.98 -4.70 2.66
C THR A 34 3.90 -3.97 1.86
N ALA A 35 3.52 -2.79 2.31
CA ALA A 35 2.64 -1.88 1.57
C ALA A 35 3.04 -0.42 1.81
N SER A 36 2.38 0.51 1.15
CA SER A 36 2.66 1.93 1.29
C SER A 36 1.45 2.81 1.00
N ILE A 37 1.32 3.91 1.74
CA ILE A 37 0.42 5.00 1.37
C ILE A 37 1.14 5.86 0.34
N THR A 38 0.77 5.66 -0.93
CA THR A 38 1.34 6.41 -2.06
C THR A 38 0.25 7.21 -2.75
N VAL A 39 0.49 8.50 -2.90
CA VAL A 39 -0.39 9.41 -3.63
C VAL A 39 0.25 9.72 -4.98
N ARG A 40 -0.56 9.63 -6.04
CA ARG A 40 -0.20 10.12 -7.37
C ARG A 40 -0.95 11.42 -7.61
N TYR A 41 -0.20 12.46 -7.93
CA TYR A 41 -0.74 13.77 -8.26
C TYR A 41 0.14 14.41 -9.34
N LYS A 42 -0.48 15.10 -10.30
CA LYS A 42 0.21 15.63 -11.51
C LYS A 42 1.13 14.60 -12.19
N GLY A 43 0.66 13.36 -12.27
CA GLY A 43 1.42 12.24 -12.87
C GLY A 43 2.64 11.76 -12.07
N LYS A 44 2.95 12.33 -10.90
CA LYS A 44 4.10 11.96 -10.07
C LYS A 44 3.65 11.31 -8.76
N ASN A 45 4.36 10.27 -8.35
CA ASN A 45 4.09 9.54 -7.11
C ASN A 45 4.92 10.08 -5.94
N VAL A 46 4.28 10.21 -4.77
CA VAL A 46 4.91 10.46 -3.48
C VAL A 46 4.38 9.43 -2.49
N THR A 47 5.30 8.73 -1.83
CA THR A 47 5.01 7.80 -0.76
C THR A 47 5.22 8.51 0.57
N PHE A 48 4.19 8.47 1.42
CA PHE A 48 4.20 9.12 2.73
C PHE A 48 4.48 8.14 3.86
N MET A 49 4.05 6.89 3.71
CA MET A 49 4.23 5.88 4.73
C MET A 49 4.45 4.51 4.11
N THR A 50 5.20 3.67 4.81
CA THR A 50 5.38 2.27 4.47
C THR A 50 5.02 1.39 5.65
N TYR A 51 4.44 0.24 5.35
CA TYR A 51 4.11 -0.79 6.32
C TYR A 51 4.96 -2.03 6.05
N ARG A 52 5.41 -2.69 7.12
CA ARG A 52 6.07 -4.00 7.05
C ARG A 52 5.35 -5.00 7.95
N ASN A 53 5.55 -6.29 7.67
CA ASN A 53 4.98 -7.42 8.40
C ASN A 53 3.44 -7.49 8.37
N LEU A 54 2.81 -7.08 7.27
CA LEU A 54 1.35 -7.09 7.13
C LEU A 54 0.71 -8.49 7.19
N ASN A 55 1.52 -9.54 7.02
CA ASN A 55 1.13 -10.93 7.15
C ASN A 55 1.27 -11.48 8.58
N LYS A 56 1.82 -10.71 9.53
CA LYS A 56 1.96 -11.09 10.94
C LYS A 56 0.83 -10.47 11.79
N SER A 57 0.83 -10.73 13.09
CA SER A 57 -0.11 -10.12 14.04
C SER A 57 -0.02 -8.59 14.01
N TYR A 58 -1.12 -7.90 14.35
CA TYR A 58 -1.16 -6.43 14.32
C TYR A 58 -0.08 -5.77 15.20
N SER A 59 0.23 -6.36 16.36
CA SER A 59 1.32 -5.94 17.24
C SER A 59 2.72 -5.97 16.60
N LYS A 60 2.90 -6.73 15.51
CA LYS A 60 4.18 -6.87 14.78
C LYS A 60 4.24 -6.01 13.52
N ILE A 61 3.14 -5.33 13.15
CA ILE A 61 3.12 -4.42 12.01
C ILE A 61 3.98 -3.20 12.36
N LYS A 62 4.96 -2.90 11.51
CA LYS A 62 5.81 -1.72 11.65
C LYS A 62 5.35 -0.66 10.67
N ILE A 63 5.04 0.52 11.18
CA ILE A 63 4.73 1.72 10.40
C ILE A 63 5.98 2.58 10.35
N THR A 64 6.33 3.06 9.16
CA THR A 64 7.44 3.99 8.99
C THR A 64 6.94 5.18 8.19
N PRO A 65 6.78 6.35 8.84
CA PRO A 65 6.58 7.60 8.13
C PRO A 65 7.83 7.90 7.31
N ILE A 66 7.65 8.19 6.03
CA ILE A 66 8.78 8.54 5.17
C ILE A 66 9.15 10.00 5.44
N SER A 67 10.41 10.22 5.83
CA SER A 67 10.96 11.57 5.91
C SER A 67 11.05 12.18 4.50
N LYS A 68 10.10 13.06 4.17
CA LYS A 68 10.15 13.89 2.97
C LYS A 68 10.09 15.35 3.41
N LYS A 69 11.19 16.07 3.19
CA LYS A 69 11.18 17.53 3.27
C LYS A 69 10.21 18.09 2.23
N TYR A 70 9.51 19.16 2.57
CA TYR A 70 8.61 19.88 1.66
C TYR A 70 9.27 20.17 0.30
N ALA A 71 10.56 20.54 0.28
CA ALA A 71 11.32 20.77 -0.93
C ALA A 71 11.28 19.60 -1.94
N THR A 72 11.33 18.35 -1.46
CA THR A 72 11.28 17.15 -2.32
C THR A 72 9.91 16.97 -2.96
N ILE A 73 8.85 17.27 -2.21
CA ILE A 73 7.48 17.16 -2.71
C ILE A 73 7.18 18.32 -3.66
N LYS A 74 7.64 19.54 -3.33
CA LYS A 74 7.57 20.71 -4.21
C LYS A 74 8.20 20.46 -5.58
N LYS A 75 9.36 19.77 -5.64
CA LYS A 75 10.00 19.38 -6.92
C LYS A 75 9.10 18.47 -7.78
N LYS A 76 8.26 17.64 -7.17
CA LYS A 76 7.39 16.70 -7.89
C LYS A 76 6.02 17.28 -8.25
N TRP A 77 5.44 18.08 -7.36
CA TRP A 77 4.04 18.50 -7.45
C TRP A 77 3.87 20.02 -7.62
N GLY A 78 4.97 20.77 -7.59
CA GLY A 78 4.97 22.23 -7.59
C GLY A 78 4.72 22.83 -6.20
N LYS A 79 4.65 24.16 -6.14
CA LYS A 79 4.43 24.92 -4.89
C LYS A 79 3.05 24.56 -4.29
N ALA A 80 3.04 24.22 -3.00
CA ALA A 80 1.81 24.12 -2.23
C ALA A 80 1.20 25.52 -2.00
N LYS A 81 -0.12 25.58 -1.89
CA LYS A 81 -0.82 26.79 -1.45
C LYS A 81 -0.90 26.79 0.08
N LYS A 82 -0.73 27.96 0.70
CA LYS A 82 -1.07 28.17 2.11
C LYS A 82 -2.58 28.27 2.19
N MET A 83 -3.21 27.45 3.03
CA MET A 83 -4.66 27.46 3.20
C MET A 83 -5.02 27.18 4.65
N THR A 84 -6.09 27.81 5.11
CA THR A 84 -6.88 27.40 6.27
C THR A 84 -7.79 26.28 5.80
N THR A 85 -7.37 25.03 5.93
CA THR A 85 -8.27 23.88 5.80
C THR A 85 -8.86 23.57 7.18
N PRO A 86 -9.98 22.83 7.28
CA PRO A 86 -10.48 22.36 8.59
C PRO A 86 -9.43 21.61 9.41
N LEU A 87 -8.39 21.11 8.73
CA LEU A 87 -7.29 20.33 9.29
C LEU A 87 -5.99 21.14 9.47
N ASN A 88 -6.00 22.45 9.19
CA ASN A 88 -4.89 23.41 9.40
C ASN A 88 -3.50 22.93 8.93
N PHE A 89 -3.42 22.29 7.76
CA PHE A 89 -2.13 21.91 7.20
C PHE A 89 -1.46 23.11 6.50
N PRO A 90 -0.22 23.47 6.87
CA PRO A 90 0.46 24.64 6.34
C PRO A 90 0.89 24.48 4.88
N ASN A 91 0.99 23.24 4.39
CA ASN A 91 1.35 22.91 3.01
C ASN A 91 0.30 21.99 2.39
N ALA A 92 -0.46 22.51 1.42
CA ALA A 92 -1.51 21.77 0.74
C ALA A 92 -1.50 21.94 -0.78
N TRP A 93 -1.91 20.90 -1.50
CA TRP A 93 -2.24 20.94 -2.92
C TRP A 93 -3.73 20.71 -3.08
N ASN A 94 -4.38 21.57 -3.85
CA ASN A 94 -5.76 21.39 -4.28
C ASN A 94 -5.85 21.16 -5.78
N THR A 95 -6.82 20.36 -6.19
CA THR A 95 -7.22 20.24 -7.60
C THR A 95 -8.70 19.90 -7.63
N GLY A 96 -9.49 20.78 -8.25
CA GLY A 96 -10.95 20.69 -8.18
C GLY A 96 -11.43 20.66 -6.73
N LYS A 97 -12.12 19.57 -6.38
CA LYS A 97 -12.66 19.29 -5.03
C LYS A 97 -11.71 18.44 -4.16
N SER A 98 -10.52 18.12 -4.66
CA SER A 98 -9.55 17.26 -3.99
C SER A 98 -8.50 18.07 -3.23
N TYR A 99 -8.05 17.52 -2.12
CA TYR A 99 -7.08 18.08 -1.18
C TYR A 99 -6.04 17.03 -0.75
N ILE A 100 -4.76 17.44 -0.73
CA ILE A 100 -3.65 16.66 -0.19
C ILE A 100 -2.78 17.62 0.62
N GLY A 101 -2.56 17.36 1.90
CA GLY A 101 -1.65 18.15 2.71
C GLY A 101 -1.01 17.37 3.85
N PHE A 102 0.08 17.92 4.39
CA PHE A 102 0.84 17.28 5.44
C PHE A 102 1.60 18.30 6.30
N THR A 103 1.96 17.87 7.51
CA THR A 103 2.90 18.57 8.39
C THR A 103 4.15 17.73 8.58
N THR A 104 5.26 18.39 8.93
CA THR A 104 6.50 17.73 9.32
C THR A 104 6.98 18.29 10.65
N TYR A 105 7.63 17.45 11.47
CA TYR A 105 8.40 17.92 12.61
C TYR A 105 9.60 18.77 12.15
N LYS A 106 10.28 19.44 13.10
CA LYS A 106 11.49 20.22 12.83
C LYS A 106 12.59 19.42 12.12
N ASN A 107 12.69 18.12 12.39
CA ASN A 107 13.64 17.20 11.74
C ASN A 107 13.22 16.76 10.31
N GLY A 108 12.09 17.26 9.79
CA GLY A 108 11.58 16.96 8.45
C GLY A 108 10.84 15.62 8.30
N LYS A 109 10.69 14.84 9.38
CA LYS A 109 9.82 13.64 9.38
C LYS A 109 8.36 14.06 9.28
N LEU A 110 7.56 13.27 8.56
CA LEU A 110 6.11 13.45 8.47
C LEU A 110 5.49 13.34 9.87
N SER A 111 4.69 14.33 10.27
CA SER A 111 4.00 14.36 11.57
C SER A 111 2.51 14.06 11.42
N ALA A 112 1.88 14.62 10.38
CA ALA A 112 0.51 14.31 10.02
C ALA A 112 0.30 14.41 8.51
N ILE A 113 -0.70 13.71 8.00
CA ILE A 113 -1.14 13.74 6.61
C ILE A 113 -2.66 13.74 6.53
N GLY A 114 -3.19 14.58 5.66
CA GLY A 114 -4.60 14.59 5.27
C GLY A 114 -4.73 14.46 3.77
N ILE A 115 -5.53 13.50 3.33
CA ILE A 115 -5.86 13.25 1.92
C ILE A 115 -7.38 13.15 1.83
N ASP A 116 -7.95 13.96 0.96
CA ASP A 116 -9.38 13.92 0.64
C ASP A 116 -9.56 14.14 -0.87
N ILE A 117 -9.87 13.08 -1.61
CA ILE A 117 -9.92 13.11 -3.08
C ILE A 117 -11.35 12.89 -3.55
N TRP A 118 -11.87 13.85 -4.30
CA TRP A 118 -13.24 13.85 -4.87
C TRP A 118 -13.27 13.91 -6.39
N ASP A 119 -12.09 13.95 -7.04
CA ASP A 119 -11.98 13.98 -8.49
C ASP A 119 -10.96 12.98 -9.05
N LYS A 120 -10.92 12.87 -10.39
CA LYS A 120 -10.07 11.90 -11.11
C LYS A 120 -8.61 12.33 -11.25
N ASN A 121 -8.22 13.49 -10.70
CA ASN A 121 -6.92 14.11 -10.95
C ASN A 121 -5.82 13.61 -9.99
N ALA A 122 -6.21 12.87 -8.96
CA ALA A 122 -5.31 12.21 -8.03
C ALA A 122 -5.72 10.74 -7.80
N SER A 123 -4.79 9.97 -7.26
CA SER A 123 -5.06 8.59 -6.84
C SER A 123 -4.30 8.25 -5.57
N VAL A 124 -4.90 7.46 -4.69
CA VAL A 124 -4.26 6.94 -3.47
C VAL A 124 -4.14 5.43 -3.62
N CYS A 125 -2.95 4.88 -3.40
CA CYS A 125 -2.68 3.44 -3.56
C CYS A 125 -3.10 2.89 -4.94
N GLY A 126 -3.03 3.75 -5.97
CA GLY A 126 -3.43 3.42 -7.34
C GLY A 126 -4.95 3.30 -7.57
N VAL A 127 -5.77 3.67 -6.59
CA VAL A 127 -7.24 3.83 -6.66
C VAL A 127 -7.56 5.29 -6.92
N LYS A 128 -8.50 5.57 -7.84
CA LYS A 128 -8.93 6.92 -8.23
C LYS A 128 -10.45 7.00 -8.32
N VAL A 129 -11.00 8.20 -8.24
CA VAL A 129 -12.43 8.45 -8.46
C VAL A 129 -12.87 7.94 -9.83
N GLY A 130 -14.06 7.33 -9.87
CA GLY A 130 -14.63 6.68 -11.05
C GLY A 130 -14.14 5.25 -11.30
N MET A 131 -13.13 4.74 -10.59
CA MET A 131 -12.74 3.32 -10.65
C MET A 131 -13.88 2.42 -10.17
N SER A 132 -14.07 1.24 -10.77
CA SER A 132 -15.08 0.30 -10.26
C SER A 132 -14.71 -0.22 -8.87
N LYS A 133 -15.72 -0.51 -8.03
CA LYS A 133 -15.53 -1.12 -6.70
C LYS A 133 -14.68 -2.38 -6.77
N LYS A 134 -14.93 -3.24 -7.77
CA LYS A 134 -14.20 -4.51 -7.99
C LYS A 134 -12.71 -4.26 -8.23
N GLN A 135 -12.37 -3.32 -9.11
CA GLN A 135 -10.97 -2.97 -9.40
C GLN A 135 -10.28 -2.35 -8.18
N ALA A 136 -10.94 -1.44 -7.46
CA ALA A 136 -10.41 -0.83 -6.25
C ALA A 136 -10.11 -1.90 -5.19
N LEU A 137 -11.07 -2.78 -4.92
CA LEU A 137 -10.94 -3.86 -3.95
C LEU A 137 -9.80 -4.82 -4.30
N GLN A 138 -9.68 -5.19 -5.57
CA GLN A 138 -8.61 -6.07 -6.04
C GLN A 138 -7.23 -5.44 -5.81
N LYS A 139 -7.06 -4.15 -6.14
CA LYS A 139 -5.79 -3.43 -5.94
C LYS A 139 -5.42 -3.36 -4.46
N LEU A 140 -6.36 -2.96 -3.61
CA LEU A 140 -6.11 -2.80 -2.18
C LEU A 140 -5.81 -4.15 -1.52
N ARG A 141 -6.55 -5.22 -1.85
CA ARG A 141 -6.25 -6.57 -1.34
C ARG A 141 -4.91 -7.11 -1.83
N LYS A 142 -4.50 -6.79 -3.06
CA LYS A 142 -3.17 -7.15 -3.56
C LYS A 142 -2.10 -6.49 -2.69
N GLN A 143 -2.22 -5.19 -2.46
CA GLN A 143 -1.23 -4.40 -1.74
C GLN A 143 -1.20 -4.69 -0.23
N PHE A 144 -2.34 -4.62 0.45
CA PHE A 144 -2.44 -4.73 1.92
C PHE A 144 -2.74 -6.15 2.41
N GLY A 145 -3.35 -6.99 1.57
CA GLY A 145 -3.81 -8.32 1.95
C GLY A 145 -5.30 -8.34 2.29
N LYS A 146 -5.94 -9.50 2.12
CA LYS A 146 -7.39 -9.66 2.29
C LYS A 146 -7.87 -9.33 3.71
N LYS A 147 -7.08 -9.70 4.73
CA LYS A 147 -7.42 -9.52 6.15
C LYS A 147 -7.51 -8.05 6.57
N LEU A 148 -6.74 -7.18 5.92
CA LEU A 148 -6.66 -5.75 6.25
C LEU A 148 -7.60 -4.89 5.39
N VAL A 149 -8.40 -5.50 4.51
CA VAL A 149 -9.27 -4.78 3.57
C VAL A 149 -10.69 -5.30 3.69
N THR A 150 -11.54 -4.53 4.36
CA THR A 150 -12.96 -4.81 4.54
C THR A 150 -13.78 -4.08 3.47
N THR A 151 -15.01 -4.57 3.22
CA THR A 151 -15.91 -3.94 2.26
C THR A 151 -17.34 -4.04 2.76
N GLU A 152 -18.06 -2.93 2.61
CA GLU A 152 -19.49 -2.81 2.83
C GLU A 152 -20.15 -2.32 1.53
N LYS A 153 -21.48 -2.11 1.51
CA LYS A 153 -22.21 -1.68 0.32
C LYS A 153 -21.58 -0.46 -0.33
N ASN A 154 -21.36 0.60 0.45
CA ASN A 154 -20.90 1.91 -0.01
C ASN A 154 -19.46 2.25 0.42
N LEU A 155 -18.68 1.27 0.88
CA LEU A 155 -17.35 1.52 1.45
C LEU A 155 -16.38 0.37 1.20
N ILE A 156 -15.11 0.72 0.98
CA ILE A 156 -13.97 -0.18 1.19
C ILE A 156 -13.07 0.50 2.23
N ALA A 157 -12.68 -0.21 3.27
CA ALA A 157 -11.75 0.29 4.29
C ALA A 157 -10.48 -0.54 4.31
N VAL A 158 -9.33 0.12 4.41
CA VAL A 158 -8.03 -0.49 4.62
C VAL A 158 -7.60 -0.19 6.05
N ASN A 159 -7.63 -1.22 6.90
CA ASN A 159 -7.37 -1.13 8.33
C ASN A 159 -5.97 -1.66 8.61
N VAL A 160 -5.01 -0.78 8.92
CA VAL A 160 -3.64 -1.17 9.24
C VAL A 160 -3.24 -0.59 10.60
N PRO A 161 -3.64 -1.22 11.71
CA PRO A 161 -3.32 -0.72 13.04
C PRO A 161 -1.79 -0.63 13.25
N PRO A 162 -1.31 0.34 14.05
CA PRO A 162 -2.08 1.37 14.77
C PRO A 162 -2.47 2.60 13.93
N ALA A 163 -2.20 2.62 12.62
CA ALA A 163 -2.62 3.77 11.81
C ALA A 163 -4.14 3.79 11.61
N GLU A 164 -4.65 5.01 11.50
CA GLU A 164 -6.02 5.29 11.06
C GLU A 164 -6.35 4.57 9.75
N PRO A 165 -7.62 4.17 9.54
CA PRO A 165 -8.03 3.54 8.30
C PRO A 165 -7.98 4.45 7.07
N PHE A 166 -7.71 3.84 5.92
CA PHE A 166 -7.92 4.47 4.61
C PHE A 166 -9.28 4.06 4.04
N TYR A 167 -10.12 5.05 3.76
CA TYR A 167 -11.50 4.87 3.30
C TYR A 167 -11.65 5.18 1.82
N VAL A 168 -12.44 4.35 1.14
CA VAL A 168 -12.84 4.51 -0.25
C VAL A 168 -14.36 4.44 -0.31
N SER A 169 -15.00 5.59 -0.48
CA SER A 169 -16.46 5.69 -0.60
C SER A 169 -16.90 5.24 -1.98
N ILE A 170 -18.00 4.50 -2.04
CA ILE A 170 -18.55 3.91 -3.25
C ILE A 170 -19.96 4.42 -3.48
N LYS A 171 -20.23 4.91 -4.69
CA LYS A 171 -21.55 5.30 -5.17
C LYS A 171 -21.81 4.67 -6.52
N SER A 172 -22.97 4.05 -6.68
CA SER A 172 -23.38 3.37 -7.91
C SER A 172 -22.30 2.40 -8.45
N GLY A 173 -21.68 1.64 -7.54
CA GLY A 173 -20.64 0.65 -7.88
C GLY A 173 -19.27 1.21 -8.27
N LYS A 174 -19.07 2.52 -8.21
CA LYS A 174 -17.81 3.21 -8.52
C LYS A 174 -17.29 4.00 -7.33
N VAL A 175 -15.97 4.22 -7.31
CA VAL A 175 -15.31 5.08 -6.32
C VAL A 175 -15.82 6.51 -6.47
N GLU A 176 -16.41 7.05 -5.41
CA GLU A 176 -16.86 8.44 -5.31
C GLU A 176 -15.76 9.32 -4.72
N SER A 177 -15.16 8.88 -3.60
CA SER A 177 -14.11 9.64 -2.92
C SER A 177 -13.11 8.72 -2.20
N LEU A 178 -11.97 9.31 -1.84
CA LEU A 178 -10.88 8.65 -1.11
C LEU A 178 -10.50 9.53 0.08
N TYR A 179 -10.53 8.98 1.28
CA TYR A 179 -10.22 9.73 2.49
C TYR A 179 -9.17 9.02 3.34
N TYR A 180 -8.13 9.76 3.74
CA TYR A 180 -7.11 9.29 4.65
C TYR A 180 -6.62 10.42 5.54
N MET A 181 -6.70 10.24 6.84
CA MET A 181 -6.12 11.14 7.83
C MET A 181 -5.27 10.31 8.77
N CYS A 182 -4.05 10.76 9.06
CA CYS A 182 -3.21 10.11 10.04
C CYS A 182 -2.37 11.15 10.77
N THR A 183 -2.37 11.06 12.10
CA THR A 183 -1.70 11.96 13.05
C THR A 183 -0.88 11.14 14.05
N GLY A 184 0.10 11.77 14.71
CA GLY A 184 0.88 11.09 15.75
C GLY A 184 1.88 10.06 15.21
N LEU A 185 2.39 10.32 14.00
CA LEU A 185 3.40 9.52 13.30
C LEU A 185 4.83 9.74 13.82
#